data_AF-A0A928D3A0-F1
#
_entry.id   AF-A0A928D3A0-F1
#
_cell.length_a   1.000
_cell.length_b   1.000
_cell.length_c   1.000
_cell.angle_alpha   90.00
_cell.angle_beta   90.00
_cell.angle_gamma   90.00
#
_symmetry.space_group_name_H-M   'P 1'
#
loop_
_entity.id
_entity.type
_entity.pdbx_description
1 polymer ?
#
loop_
_entity_poly.entity_id
_entity_poly.type
_entity_poly.pdbx_seq_one_letter_code
_entity_poly.pdbx_strand_id
1 'polypeptide(L)'
;MQIQFLDAPSFSIDINGTLRRQGRWLLTADWFDSDINMLAEEWAGQVGDAWRTPSPDGRSYTTDETLKVTAINSRADDSRSCVVIFEAAAVSAAGSAIVPLDNSSTFKRCKDLTEYKSASFQLIGASENDLPRPGELIDWAGSDYRCESLESEHHDDGTVTVKICAVNTAVCAGGRITTLENSGNEKLKRGTWLVLPEALDDFLQTNALHTPALWAGENYYISQVATEPADSANRTCVTLTARYAQLKLLEVLRSEELLAIIDTDNPAKLLVWRSIWQAAREDQALFEAMLGTSAYEWTQDAKAIVCKVTPKRISDCEFEYTLEARYPESIGINYSHQYWKDRDIAERVEYYTRVGEMRFSPLQCGYTYRYNGVYTALNNWRAADQCPLDTANPLPVNWINQPLKLLEILEVSYLEGTSQSNIRTICSWFTGQRITSTSLAGVSGNFLRYDLEVDDMTDSRNRKWTRITKVYRKSPANYNWNAQYWV
;
A
#
# COMPACT_ATOMS: atom_id res chain seq x y z
N MET A 1 -0.52 -47.94 -44.81
CA MET A 1 -0.84 -47.41 -43.48
C MET A 1 0.34 -46.56 -43.07
N GLN A 2 0.08 -45.31 -42.71
CA GLN A 2 1.09 -44.36 -42.25
C GLN A 2 0.89 -44.15 -40.75
N ILE A 3 1.98 -44.19 -39.98
CA ILE A 3 1.95 -43.98 -38.54
C ILE A 3 2.58 -42.63 -38.25
N GLN A 4 1.80 -41.73 -37.69
CA GLN A 4 2.26 -40.43 -37.26
C GLN A 4 2.33 -40.40 -35.73
N PHE A 5 3.40 -39.80 -35.24
CA PHE A 5 3.52 -39.53 -33.83
C PHE A 5 2.62 -38.38 -33.42
N LEU A 6 1.78 -38.60 -32.41
CA LEU A 6 1.01 -37.51 -31.82
C LEU A 6 1.85 -36.79 -30.77
N ASP A 7 2.42 -37.54 -29.83
CA ASP A 7 3.17 -37.00 -28.69
C ASP A 7 4.39 -37.89 -28.35
N ALA A 8 5.52 -37.26 -27.97
CA ALA A 8 6.65 -37.94 -27.31
C ALA A 8 6.16 -38.92 -26.24
N PRO A 9 6.72 -40.13 -26.10
CA PRO A 9 6.18 -41.09 -25.15
C PRO A 9 6.37 -40.47 -23.77
N SER A 10 5.30 -40.45 -22.99
CA SER A 10 5.29 -39.85 -21.69
C SER A 10 5.73 -40.84 -20.64
N PHE A 11 6.44 -40.34 -19.64
CA PHE A 11 6.99 -41.15 -18.56
C PHE A 11 6.32 -40.79 -17.25
N SER A 12 5.79 -41.81 -16.58
CA SER A 12 5.31 -41.73 -15.20
C SER A 12 5.96 -42.81 -14.36
N ILE A 13 6.13 -42.53 -13.07
CA ILE A 13 6.58 -43.51 -12.08
C ILE A 13 5.45 -43.59 -11.06
N ASP A 14 4.86 -44.77 -10.92
CA ASP A 14 3.78 -44.95 -9.95
C ASP A 14 4.29 -45.07 -8.51
N ILE A 15 3.36 -45.06 -7.55
CA ILE A 15 3.66 -45.13 -6.11
C ILE A 15 4.42 -46.40 -5.71
N ASN A 16 4.37 -47.44 -6.53
CA ASN A 16 5.09 -48.70 -6.30
C ASN A 16 6.48 -48.70 -6.96
N GLY A 17 6.90 -47.57 -7.53
CA GLY A 17 8.18 -47.48 -8.23
C GLY A 17 8.19 -48.15 -9.59
N THR A 18 7.02 -48.42 -10.17
CA THR A 18 6.93 -48.98 -11.52
C THR A 18 6.97 -47.84 -12.52
N LEU A 19 8.00 -47.83 -13.37
CA LEU A 19 8.06 -46.91 -14.50
C LEU A 19 7.06 -47.37 -15.57
N ARG A 20 6.16 -46.45 -15.91
CA ARG A 20 5.19 -46.61 -16.98
C ARG A 20 5.52 -45.63 -18.10
N ARG A 21 5.49 -46.15 -19.31
CA ARG A 21 5.61 -45.38 -20.54
C ARG A 21 4.26 -45.37 -21.24
N GLN A 22 3.75 -44.20 -21.56
CA GLN A 22 2.56 -44.07 -22.38
C GLN A 22 2.93 -43.47 -23.74
N GLY A 23 2.33 -43.96 -24.81
CA GLY A 23 2.65 -43.54 -26.17
C GLY A 23 1.38 -43.37 -26.96
N ARG A 24 1.27 -42.27 -27.72
CA ARG A 24 0.09 -41.95 -28.50
C ARG A 24 0.47 -41.83 -29.97
N TRP A 25 -0.19 -42.63 -30.80
CA TRP A 25 0.10 -42.73 -32.22
C TRP A 25 -1.18 -42.54 -33.02
N LEU A 26 -1.09 -41.79 -34.12
CA LEU A 26 -2.15 -41.69 -35.11
C LEU A 26 -1.82 -42.61 -36.26
N LEU A 27 -2.69 -43.60 -36.49
CA LEU A 27 -2.58 -44.51 -37.61
C LEU A 27 -3.55 -44.06 -38.70
N THR A 28 -3.06 -43.85 -39.91
CA THR A 28 -3.86 -43.50 -41.09
C THR A 28 -3.79 -44.60 -42.15
N ALA A 29 -4.95 -45.02 -42.66
CA ALA A 29 -5.03 -45.96 -43.78
C ALA A 29 -4.94 -45.22 -45.11
N ASP A 30 -4.13 -45.77 -46.02
CA ASP A 30 -3.97 -45.23 -47.38
C ASP A 30 -5.13 -45.65 -48.32
N TRP A 31 -5.93 -46.67 -47.94
CA TRP A 31 -6.97 -47.31 -48.78
C TRP A 31 -8.25 -47.59 -47.97
N PHE A 32 -9.41 -47.56 -48.64
CA PHE A 32 -10.75 -47.58 -48.03
C PHE A 32 -11.28 -48.94 -47.56
N ASP A 33 -10.62 -50.06 -47.90
CA ASP A 33 -11.23 -51.40 -47.81
C ASP A 33 -10.89 -52.19 -46.51
N SER A 34 -10.17 -51.59 -45.57
CA SER A 34 -9.76 -52.26 -44.33
C SER A 34 -10.22 -51.48 -43.10
N ASP A 35 -10.84 -52.19 -42.14
CA ASP A 35 -11.22 -51.63 -40.84
C ASP A 35 -9.96 -51.10 -40.12
N ILE A 36 -9.84 -49.78 -40.02
CA ILE A 36 -8.68 -49.11 -39.44
C ILE A 36 -8.45 -49.52 -37.98
N ASN A 37 -9.51 -49.85 -37.23
CA ASN A 37 -9.37 -50.32 -35.85
C ASN A 37 -8.71 -51.69 -35.80
N MET A 38 -9.05 -52.59 -36.73
CA MET A 38 -8.44 -53.93 -36.82
C MET A 38 -6.95 -53.83 -37.19
N LEU A 39 -6.60 -52.98 -38.16
CA LEU A 39 -5.20 -52.72 -38.51
C LEU A 39 -4.42 -52.06 -37.36
N ALA A 40 -5.09 -51.19 -36.60
CA ALA A 40 -4.52 -50.52 -35.45
C ALA A 40 -4.24 -51.50 -34.30
N GLU A 41 -5.16 -52.43 -34.02
CA GLU A 41 -4.97 -53.50 -33.04
C GLU A 41 -3.87 -54.50 -33.48
N GLU A 42 -3.82 -54.85 -34.77
CA GLU A 42 -2.78 -55.75 -35.31
C GLU A 42 -1.39 -55.10 -35.23
N TRP A 43 -1.28 -53.81 -35.57
CA TRP A 43 -0.05 -53.06 -35.38
C TRP A 43 0.29 -52.87 -33.91
N ALA A 44 -0.71 -52.66 -33.05
CA ALA A 44 -0.48 -52.46 -31.64
C ALA A 44 0.11 -53.71 -30.96
N GLY A 45 -0.26 -54.90 -31.44
CA GLY A 45 0.12 -56.17 -30.84
C GLY A 45 -0.80 -56.53 -29.66
N GLN A 46 -0.33 -57.37 -28.76
CA GLN A 46 -1.09 -57.80 -27.58
C GLN A 46 -0.43 -57.35 -26.28
N VAL A 47 -1.23 -57.31 -25.20
CA VAL A 47 -0.69 -57.14 -23.85
C VAL A 47 0.33 -58.26 -23.57
N GLY A 48 1.54 -57.89 -23.14
CA GLY A 48 2.70 -58.77 -22.96
C GLY A 48 3.72 -58.71 -24.11
N ASP A 49 3.37 -58.12 -25.26
CA ASP A 49 4.31 -57.90 -26.35
C ASP A 49 5.36 -56.84 -25.99
N ALA A 50 6.49 -56.86 -26.71
CA ALA A 50 7.50 -55.80 -26.62
C ALA A 50 6.95 -54.47 -27.14
N TRP A 51 7.38 -53.37 -26.54
CA TRP A 51 6.98 -52.03 -26.97
C TRP A 51 7.40 -51.76 -28.41
N ARG A 52 6.49 -51.21 -29.23
CA ARG A 52 6.75 -50.90 -30.64
C ARG A 52 6.91 -49.40 -30.82
N THR A 53 8.00 -49.00 -31.46
CA THR A 53 8.25 -47.60 -31.85
C THR A 53 8.28 -47.51 -33.37
N PRO A 54 7.37 -46.77 -34.02
CA PRO A 54 7.42 -46.52 -35.46
C PRO A 54 8.75 -45.96 -35.92
N SER A 55 9.17 -46.35 -37.11
CA SER A 55 10.29 -45.72 -37.80
C SER A 55 9.95 -44.27 -38.19
N PRO A 56 10.97 -43.41 -38.41
CA PRO A 56 10.75 -42.00 -38.74
C PRO A 56 9.91 -41.75 -40.01
N ASP A 57 9.88 -42.71 -40.93
CA ASP A 57 9.07 -42.69 -42.16
C ASP A 57 7.63 -43.20 -41.94
N GLY A 58 7.29 -43.64 -40.72
CA GLY A 58 5.97 -44.11 -40.32
C GLY A 58 5.51 -45.42 -40.97
N ARG A 59 6.42 -46.17 -41.60
CA ARG A 59 6.09 -47.38 -42.40
C ARG A 59 6.55 -48.70 -41.79
N SER A 60 7.43 -48.65 -40.81
CA SER A 60 7.92 -49.82 -40.07
C SER A 60 7.96 -49.51 -38.58
N TYR A 61 8.45 -50.43 -37.76
CA TYR A 61 8.67 -50.21 -36.35
C TYR A 61 9.90 -50.96 -35.86
N THR A 62 10.51 -50.47 -34.78
CA THR A 62 11.46 -51.19 -33.95
C THR A 62 10.76 -51.68 -32.69
N THR A 63 11.22 -52.81 -32.16
CA THR A 63 10.75 -53.35 -30.89
C THR A 63 11.76 -53.04 -29.80
N ASP A 64 11.25 -52.62 -28.65
CA ASP A 64 12.00 -52.43 -27.41
C ASP A 64 11.60 -53.54 -26.43
N GLU A 65 12.47 -54.54 -26.31
CA GLU A 65 12.22 -55.72 -25.47
C GLU A 65 12.33 -55.42 -23.97
N THR A 66 12.88 -54.26 -23.58
CA THR A 66 12.97 -53.86 -22.17
C THR A 66 11.65 -53.33 -21.62
N LEU A 67 10.65 -53.12 -22.47
CA LEU A 67 9.31 -52.65 -22.11
C LEU A 67 8.26 -53.68 -22.55
N LYS A 68 7.39 -54.11 -21.63
CA LYS A 68 6.21 -54.92 -21.94
C LYS A 68 4.97 -54.07 -21.97
N VAL A 69 4.18 -54.21 -23.03
CA VAL A 69 2.88 -53.58 -23.15
C VAL A 69 1.94 -54.15 -22.09
N THR A 70 1.36 -53.26 -21.29
CA THR A 70 0.44 -53.57 -20.18
C THR A 70 -1.01 -53.25 -20.51
N ALA A 71 -1.23 -52.25 -21.38
CA ALA A 71 -2.55 -51.92 -21.90
C ALA A 71 -2.43 -51.33 -23.31
N ILE A 72 -3.44 -51.59 -24.14
CA ILE A 72 -3.62 -51.02 -25.48
C ILE A 72 -5.03 -50.49 -25.52
N ASN A 73 -5.19 -49.24 -25.94
CA ASN A 73 -6.49 -48.64 -26.14
C ASN A 73 -6.52 -47.97 -27.51
N SER A 74 -7.52 -48.29 -28.33
CA SER A 74 -7.70 -47.73 -29.68
C SER A 74 -8.97 -46.90 -29.71
N ARG A 75 -8.90 -45.75 -30.38
CA ARG A 75 -10.04 -44.87 -30.59
C ARG A 75 -10.02 -44.34 -32.01
N ALA A 76 -11.08 -44.62 -32.77
CA ALA A 76 -11.29 -44.01 -34.08
C ALA A 76 -11.36 -42.47 -33.94
N ASP A 77 -10.57 -41.78 -34.75
CA ASP A 77 -10.55 -40.31 -34.83
C ASP A 77 -11.39 -39.83 -36.01
N ASP A 78 -11.21 -40.44 -37.19
CA ASP A 78 -12.11 -40.31 -38.33
C ASP A 78 -12.28 -41.65 -39.08
N SER A 79 -12.92 -41.63 -40.25
CA SER A 79 -13.17 -42.85 -41.05
C SER A 79 -11.92 -43.51 -41.64
N ARG A 80 -10.75 -42.86 -41.54
CA ARG A 80 -9.46 -43.33 -42.05
C ARG A 80 -8.34 -43.31 -41.01
N SER A 81 -8.61 -42.80 -39.82
CA SER A 81 -7.61 -42.61 -38.78
C SER A 81 -8.06 -43.15 -37.42
N CYS A 82 -7.10 -43.76 -36.71
CA CYS A 82 -7.30 -44.29 -35.38
C CYS A 82 -6.15 -43.85 -34.49
N VAL A 83 -6.48 -43.31 -33.32
CA VAL A 83 -5.52 -43.04 -32.26
C VAL A 83 -5.32 -44.31 -31.46
N VAL A 84 -4.08 -44.77 -31.35
CA VAL A 84 -3.70 -45.88 -30.49
C VAL A 84 -2.89 -45.34 -29.33
N ILE A 85 -3.33 -45.68 -28.12
CA ILE A 85 -2.67 -45.37 -26.86
C ILE A 85 -2.09 -46.67 -26.32
N PHE A 86 -0.76 -46.70 -26.17
CA PHE A 86 -0.05 -47.79 -25.51
C PHE A 86 0.33 -47.39 -24.11
N GLU A 87 0.23 -48.33 -23.18
CA GLU A 87 0.87 -48.25 -21.88
C GLU A 87 1.78 -49.45 -21.71
N ALA A 88 3.05 -49.22 -21.38
CA ALA A 88 4.01 -50.27 -21.07
C ALA A 88 4.70 -50.03 -19.75
N ALA A 89 5.16 -51.12 -19.14
CA ALA A 89 6.00 -51.10 -17.97
C ALA A 89 7.36 -51.73 -18.28
N ALA A 90 8.41 -51.24 -17.62
CA ALA A 90 9.73 -51.84 -17.71
C ALA A 90 9.70 -53.31 -17.28
N VAL A 91 10.39 -54.17 -18.03
CA VAL A 91 10.57 -55.58 -17.69
C VAL A 91 11.63 -55.67 -16.61
N SER A 92 11.20 -55.47 -15.36
CA SER A 92 12.06 -55.65 -14.19
C SER A 92 12.46 -57.12 -14.05
N ALA A 93 13.77 -57.41 -13.97
CA ALA A 93 14.23 -58.67 -13.43
C ALA A 93 13.64 -58.85 -12.01
N ALA A 94 13.33 -60.08 -11.60
CA ALA A 94 12.76 -60.31 -10.27
C ALA A 94 13.68 -59.70 -9.19
N GLY A 95 13.15 -58.71 -8.44
CA GLY A 95 13.89 -57.97 -7.43
C GLY A 95 14.42 -56.60 -7.87
N SER A 96 14.20 -56.16 -9.11
CA SER A 96 14.53 -54.79 -9.52
C SER A 96 13.41 -53.80 -9.23
N ALA A 97 13.78 -52.59 -8.79
CA ALA A 97 12.84 -51.54 -8.39
C ALA A 97 13.43 -50.14 -8.65
N ILE A 98 12.56 -49.18 -8.97
CA ILE A 98 12.88 -47.75 -9.04
C ILE A 98 12.19 -47.08 -7.87
N VAL A 99 12.94 -46.82 -6.79
CA VAL A 99 12.37 -46.29 -5.56
C VAL A 99 12.49 -44.77 -5.56
N PRO A 100 11.38 -44.00 -5.54
CA PRO A 100 11.47 -42.55 -5.37
C PRO A 100 12.12 -42.23 -4.02
N LEU A 101 13.12 -41.36 -4.02
CA LEU A 101 13.74 -40.90 -2.78
C LEU A 101 12.84 -39.85 -2.14
N ASP A 102 12.47 -40.09 -0.87
CA ASP A 102 11.60 -39.19 -0.12
C ASP A 102 12.15 -37.76 -0.09
N ASN A 103 11.25 -36.79 -0.28
CA ASN A 103 11.55 -35.35 -0.30
C ASN A 103 12.62 -34.91 -1.32
N SER A 104 12.92 -35.71 -2.33
CA SER A 104 13.89 -35.34 -3.38
C SER A 104 13.31 -34.43 -4.47
N SER A 105 11.98 -34.27 -4.50
CA SER A 105 11.31 -33.43 -5.49
C SER A 105 11.59 -31.95 -5.22
N THR A 106 12.15 -31.25 -6.20
CA THR A 106 12.42 -29.82 -6.11
C THR A 106 11.80 -29.07 -7.29
N PHE A 107 11.38 -27.84 -7.04
CA PHE A 107 10.94 -26.89 -8.05
C PHE A 107 11.88 -25.69 -8.04
N LYS A 108 12.31 -25.26 -9.22
CA LYS A 108 13.17 -24.10 -9.40
C LYS A 108 12.67 -23.29 -10.58
N ARG A 109 12.40 -22.00 -10.36
CA ARG A 109 12.17 -21.04 -11.44
C ARG A 109 13.40 -20.15 -11.59
N CYS A 110 13.97 -20.12 -12.79
CA CYS A 110 15.13 -19.30 -13.12
C CYS A 110 14.72 -17.84 -13.39
N LYS A 111 15.72 -16.95 -13.47
CA LYS A 111 15.49 -15.52 -13.72
C LYS A 111 14.89 -15.23 -15.08
N ASP A 112 15.12 -16.09 -16.06
CA ASP A 112 14.52 -16.04 -17.39
C ASP A 112 13.11 -16.66 -17.41
N LEU A 113 12.50 -16.90 -16.25
CA LEU A 113 11.21 -17.56 -16.07
C LEU A 113 11.18 -19.04 -16.50
N THR A 114 12.31 -19.62 -16.88
CA THR A 114 12.39 -21.06 -17.17
C THR A 114 12.15 -21.85 -15.89
N GLU A 115 11.24 -22.82 -15.96
CA GLU A 115 10.87 -23.65 -14.83
C GLU A 115 11.49 -25.04 -14.94
N TYR A 116 11.99 -25.51 -13.80
CA TYR A 116 12.58 -26.82 -13.64
C TYR A 116 11.90 -27.56 -12.50
N LYS A 117 11.57 -28.82 -12.74
CA LYS A 117 11.20 -29.78 -11.71
C LYS A 117 12.22 -30.90 -11.73
N SER A 118 12.75 -31.28 -10.58
CA SER A 118 13.62 -32.46 -10.50
C SER A 118 13.19 -33.40 -9.40
N ALA A 119 13.45 -34.69 -9.59
CA ALA A 119 13.18 -35.74 -8.61
C ALA A 119 14.31 -36.76 -8.67
N SER A 120 14.61 -37.38 -7.52
CA SER A 120 15.64 -38.41 -7.41
C SER A 120 15.03 -39.77 -7.12
N PHE A 121 15.63 -40.78 -7.72
CA PHE A 121 15.19 -42.16 -7.66
C PHE A 121 16.39 -43.05 -7.38
N GLN A 122 16.19 -44.10 -6.59
CA GLN A 122 17.17 -45.15 -6.37
C GLN A 122 16.82 -46.34 -7.27
N LEU A 123 17.77 -46.73 -8.12
CA LEU A 123 17.70 -47.94 -8.93
C LEU A 123 18.30 -49.10 -8.14
N ILE A 124 17.47 -50.11 -7.90
CA ILE A 124 17.88 -51.39 -7.30
C ILE A 124 17.78 -52.41 -8.42
N GLY A 125 18.91 -52.85 -9.01
CA GLY A 125 18.94 -53.83 -10.10
C GLY A 125 18.22 -53.42 -11.40
N ALA A 126 17.74 -52.17 -11.51
CA ALA A 126 17.10 -51.60 -12.70
C ALA A 126 18.13 -50.88 -13.59
N SER A 127 17.86 -50.78 -14.90
CA SER A 127 18.78 -50.13 -15.83
C SER A 127 18.48 -48.63 -15.95
N GLU A 128 19.53 -47.81 -16.09
CA GLU A 128 19.37 -46.39 -16.47
C GLU A 128 18.72 -46.22 -17.85
N ASN A 129 18.82 -47.24 -18.73
CA ASN A 129 18.19 -47.21 -20.05
C ASN A 129 16.66 -47.18 -19.98
N ASP A 130 16.08 -47.57 -18.84
CA ASP A 130 14.64 -47.58 -18.62
C ASP A 130 14.11 -46.19 -18.23
N LEU A 131 15.01 -45.22 -17.96
CA LEU A 131 14.67 -43.85 -17.56
C LEU A 131 14.47 -42.93 -18.77
N PRO A 132 13.69 -41.84 -18.62
CA PRO A 132 13.45 -40.88 -19.69
C PRO A 132 14.75 -40.24 -20.19
N ARG A 133 14.86 -40.14 -21.51
CA ARG A 133 15.98 -39.49 -22.21
C ARG A 133 15.72 -38.00 -22.40
N PRO A 134 16.78 -37.17 -22.54
CA PRO A 134 16.63 -35.76 -22.86
C PRO A 134 15.70 -35.53 -24.07
N GLY A 135 14.68 -34.69 -23.88
CA GLY A 135 13.63 -34.38 -24.85
C GLY A 135 12.33 -35.16 -24.68
N GLU A 136 12.28 -36.22 -23.85
CA GLU A 136 11.05 -36.99 -23.62
C GLU A 136 10.11 -36.34 -22.59
N LEU A 137 8.80 -36.60 -22.69
CA LEU A 137 7.78 -35.96 -21.83
C LEU A 137 7.75 -36.60 -20.43
N ILE A 138 7.58 -35.78 -19.41
CA ILE A 138 7.60 -36.20 -18.00
C ILE A 138 6.25 -35.90 -17.33
N ASP A 139 5.37 -36.91 -17.24
CA ASP A 139 3.99 -36.73 -16.78
C ASP A 139 3.90 -36.27 -15.33
N TRP A 140 4.76 -36.81 -14.45
CA TRP A 140 4.77 -36.43 -13.04
C TRP A 140 5.17 -34.96 -12.83
N ALA A 141 5.89 -34.36 -13.79
CA ALA A 141 6.25 -32.96 -13.78
C ALA A 141 5.16 -32.08 -14.42
N GLY A 142 4.42 -32.61 -15.39
CA GLY A 142 3.28 -31.96 -16.06
C GLY A 142 3.34 -32.13 -17.58
N SER A 143 2.24 -31.80 -18.26
CA SER A 143 2.07 -31.97 -19.72
C SER A 143 3.14 -31.28 -20.57
N ASP A 144 3.70 -30.18 -20.07
CA ASP A 144 4.64 -29.33 -20.82
C ASP A 144 6.10 -29.55 -20.42
N TYR A 145 6.35 -30.47 -19.49
CA TYR A 145 7.68 -30.74 -18.96
C TYR A 145 8.37 -31.84 -19.76
N ARG A 146 9.60 -31.57 -20.20
CA ARG A 146 10.44 -32.56 -20.88
C ARG A 146 11.74 -32.79 -20.14
N CYS A 147 12.27 -34.00 -20.18
CA CYS A 147 13.55 -34.33 -19.59
C CYS A 147 14.64 -33.44 -20.20
N GLU A 148 15.37 -32.70 -19.39
CA GLU A 148 16.52 -31.91 -19.81
C GLU A 148 17.81 -32.70 -19.57
N SER A 149 17.95 -33.27 -18.37
CA SER A 149 19.13 -34.02 -17.97
C SER A 149 18.80 -35.17 -17.03
N LEU A 150 19.72 -36.13 -17.03
CA LEU A 150 19.73 -37.28 -16.15
C LEU A 150 21.14 -37.40 -15.58
N GLU A 151 21.26 -37.32 -14.26
CA GLU A 151 22.53 -37.42 -13.53
C GLU A 151 22.49 -38.69 -12.68
N SER A 152 23.47 -39.58 -12.83
CA SER A 152 23.60 -40.80 -12.04
C SER A 152 24.81 -40.79 -11.10
N GLU A 153 24.60 -41.34 -9.91
CA GLU A 153 25.63 -41.56 -8.90
C GLU A 153 25.62 -43.03 -8.49
N HIS A 154 26.74 -43.71 -8.69
CA HIS A 154 26.90 -45.13 -8.36
C HIS A 154 27.45 -45.28 -6.94
N HIS A 155 26.80 -46.11 -6.15
CA HIS A 155 27.20 -46.40 -4.76
C HIS A 155 27.93 -47.74 -4.66
N ASP A 156 28.77 -47.87 -3.63
CA ASP A 156 29.59 -49.07 -3.38
C ASP A 156 28.74 -50.33 -3.10
N ASP A 157 27.48 -50.15 -2.69
CA ASP A 157 26.51 -51.23 -2.47
C ASP A 157 25.86 -51.75 -3.76
N GLY A 158 26.25 -51.21 -4.92
CA GLY A 158 25.71 -51.55 -6.23
C GLY A 158 24.37 -50.88 -6.55
N THR A 159 23.87 -49.99 -5.69
CA THR A 159 22.71 -49.15 -6.00
C THR A 159 23.13 -47.93 -6.80
N VAL A 160 22.20 -47.40 -7.61
CA VAL A 160 22.43 -46.18 -8.39
C VAL A 160 21.39 -45.16 -8.01
N THR A 161 21.81 -43.97 -7.59
CA THR A 161 20.90 -42.83 -7.42
C THR A 161 20.88 -42.02 -8.69
N VAL A 162 19.69 -41.80 -9.25
CA VAL A 162 19.50 -41.01 -10.45
C VAL A 162 18.65 -39.79 -10.16
N LYS A 163 19.07 -38.64 -10.64
CA LYS A 163 18.31 -37.39 -10.60
C LYS A 163 17.85 -37.02 -12.00
N ILE A 164 16.54 -36.92 -12.18
CA ILE A 164 15.92 -36.49 -13.42
C ILE A 164 15.56 -35.02 -13.28
N CYS A 165 16.02 -34.18 -14.21
CA CYS A 165 15.64 -32.77 -14.31
C CYS A 165 14.73 -32.58 -15.53
N ALA A 166 13.54 -32.05 -15.30
CA ALA A 166 12.56 -31.73 -16.34
C ALA A 166 12.41 -30.21 -16.48
N VAL A 167 12.41 -29.72 -17.71
CA VAL A 167 12.23 -28.30 -18.07
C VAL A 167 10.85 -28.06 -18.65
N ASN A 168 10.19 -26.98 -18.21
CA ASN A 168 8.92 -26.55 -18.81
C ASN A 168 9.19 -25.98 -20.21
N THR A 169 8.53 -26.56 -21.22
CA THR A 169 8.65 -26.16 -22.62
C THR A 169 7.53 -25.25 -23.11
N ALA A 170 6.49 -25.02 -22.31
CA ALA A 170 5.40 -24.09 -22.65
C ALA A 170 5.85 -22.64 -22.71
N VAL A 171 6.84 -22.28 -21.89
CA VAL A 171 7.44 -20.94 -21.85
C VAL A 171 8.95 -21.07 -22.04
N CYS A 172 9.46 -20.56 -23.16
CA CYS A 172 10.89 -20.56 -23.45
C CYS A 172 11.44 -19.13 -23.47
N ALA A 173 12.60 -18.89 -22.87
CA ALA A 173 13.29 -17.61 -23.02
C ALA A 173 13.70 -17.39 -24.49
N GLY A 174 13.20 -16.32 -25.10
CA GLY A 174 13.50 -15.92 -26.48
C GLY A 174 14.83 -15.17 -26.62
N GLY A 175 15.57 -14.97 -25.52
CA GLY A 175 16.86 -14.29 -25.52
C GLY A 175 17.33 -13.93 -24.11
N ARG A 176 18.46 -13.21 -24.03
CA ARG A 176 18.97 -12.69 -22.77
C ARG A 176 18.18 -11.46 -22.33
N ILE A 177 17.96 -11.34 -21.03
CA ILE A 177 17.43 -10.11 -20.45
C ILE A 177 18.44 -8.99 -20.70
N THR A 178 17.96 -7.89 -21.27
CA THR A 178 18.76 -6.70 -21.59
C THR A 178 18.46 -5.59 -20.58
N THR A 179 19.49 -4.84 -20.20
CA THR A 179 19.33 -3.62 -19.40
C THR A 179 19.36 -2.43 -20.34
N LEU A 180 18.35 -1.57 -20.25
CA LEU A 180 18.26 -0.33 -21.00
C LEU A 180 18.46 0.81 -19.99
N GLU A 181 19.49 1.64 -20.23
CA GLU A 181 19.68 2.88 -19.48
C GLU A 181 19.23 4.04 -20.36
N ASN A 182 18.20 4.75 -19.90
CA ASN A 182 17.71 5.94 -20.59
C ASN A 182 18.37 7.19 -19.99
N SER A 183 18.42 8.28 -20.76
CA SER A 183 19.06 9.56 -20.35
C SER A 183 18.47 10.20 -19.09
N GLY A 184 17.34 9.70 -18.58
CA GLY A 184 16.68 10.12 -17.33
C GLY A 184 17.06 9.32 -16.08
N ASN A 185 18.17 8.55 -16.06
CA ASN A 185 18.53 7.63 -14.97
C ASN A 185 17.47 6.52 -14.71
N GLU A 186 16.60 6.26 -15.69
CA GLU A 186 15.63 5.18 -15.61
C GLU A 186 16.34 3.84 -15.82
N LYS A 187 16.25 2.95 -14.83
CA LYS A 187 16.76 1.57 -14.95
C LYS A 187 15.65 0.69 -15.50
N LEU A 188 15.75 0.35 -16.78
CA LEU A 188 14.81 -0.54 -17.44
C LEU A 188 15.47 -1.89 -17.71
N LYS A 189 14.68 -2.97 -17.67
CA LYS A 189 15.07 -4.29 -18.13
C LYS A 189 14.04 -4.83 -19.09
N ARG A 190 14.50 -5.54 -20.13
CA ARG A 190 13.63 -6.11 -21.16
C ARG A 190 13.97 -7.57 -21.37
N GLY A 191 12.95 -8.41 -21.36
CA GLY A 191 13.03 -9.82 -21.73
C GLY A 191 12.04 -10.16 -22.84
N THR A 192 12.31 -11.29 -23.51
CA THR A 192 11.46 -11.84 -24.55
C THR A 192 11.26 -13.32 -24.28
N TRP A 193 10.03 -13.81 -24.46
CA TRP A 193 9.63 -15.20 -24.23
C TRP A 193 8.82 -15.73 -25.41
N LEU A 194 8.98 -17.00 -25.73
CA LEU A 194 8.19 -17.73 -26.71
C LEU A 194 7.22 -18.64 -25.95
N VAL A 195 5.93 -18.32 -26.00
CA VAL A 195 4.88 -18.95 -25.21
C VAL A 195 3.95 -19.76 -26.12
N LEU A 196 3.62 -20.98 -25.72
CA LEU A 196 2.61 -21.80 -26.40
C LEU A 196 1.20 -21.20 -26.23
N PRO A 197 0.27 -21.38 -27.19
CA PRO A 197 -1.07 -20.81 -27.13
C PRO A 197 -1.84 -21.22 -25.87
N GLU A 198 -1.68 -22.46 -25.41
CA GLU A 198 -2.40 -22.99 -24.25
C GLU A 198 -1.93 -22.35 -22.93
N ALA A 199 -0.70 -21.83 -22.89
CA ALA A 199 -0.10 -21.20 -21.71
C ALA A 199 -0.09 -19.66 -21.77
N LEU A 200 -0.54 -19.06 -22.88
CA LEU A 200 -0.43 -17.62 -23.11
C LEU A 200 -1.24 -16.80 -22.10
N ASP A 201 -2.49 -17.19 -21.86
CA ASP A 201 -3.37 -16.46 -20.94
C ASP A 201 -2.83 -16.47 -19.51
N ASP A 202 -2.40 -17.63 -19.02
CA ASP A 202 -1.81 -17.78 -17.69
C ASP A 202 -0.49 -17.01 -17.57
N PHE A 203 0.34 -17.00 -18.63
CA PHE A 203 1.58 -16.23 -18.67
C PHE A 203 1.32 -14.72 -18.58
N LEU A 204 0.34 -14.21 -19.33
CA LEU A 204 -0.03 -12.79 -19.33
C LEU A 204 -0.70 -12.36 -18.03
N GLN A 205 -1.50 -13.23 -17.40
CA GLN A 205 -2.08 -12.96 -16.09
C GLN A 205 -0.99 -12.86 -15.00
N THR A 206 -0.03 -13.78 -15.03
CA THR A 206 1.10 -13.78 -14.08
C THR A 206 2.00 -12.55 -14.29
N ASN A 207 2.16 -12.10 -15.54
CA ASN A 207 3.02 -11.00 -15.94
C ASN A 207 2.22 -9.78 -16.44
N ALA A 208 1.13 -9.45 -15.74
CA ALA A 208 0.29 -8.32 -16.09
C ALA A 208 0.99 -6.97 -15.88
N LEU A 209 0.46 -5.92 -16.51
CA LEU A 209 0.94 -4.56 -16.29
C LEU A 209 0.87 -4.20 -14.80
N HIS A 210 1.92 -3.53 -14.33
CA HIS A 210 2.09 -3.03 -12.95
C HIS A 210 2.32 -4.11 -11.88
N THR A 211 2.50 -5.38 -12.24
CA THR A 211 2.87 -6.42 -11.29
C THR A 211 4.39 -6.48 -11.07
N PRO A 212 4.86 -7.04 -9.93
CA PRO A 212 6.29 -7.25 -9.69
C PRO A 212 6.94 -8.13 -10.75
N ALA A 213 8.03 -7.64 -11.34
CA ALA A 213 8.83 -8.33 -12.35
C ALA A 213 10.00 -9.06 -11.69
N LEU A 214 9.74 -10.19 -11.04
CA LEU A 214 10.73 -10.99 -10.30
C LEU A 214 11.96 -11.37 -11.16
N TRP A 215 11.76 -11.56 -12.47
CA TRP A 215 12.81 -11.84 -13.45
C TRP A 215 13.81 -10.69 -13.62
N ALA A 216 13.35 -9.44 -13.43
CA ALA A 216 14.18 -8.24 -13.54
C ALA A 216 14.94 -7.94 -12.24
N GLY A 217 14.48 -8.46 -11.10
CA GLY A 217 15.09 -8.29 -9.77
C GLY A 217 14.15 -7.61 -8.79
N GLU A 218 14.64 -7.31 -7.59
CA GLU A 218 13.88 -6.57 -6.57
C GLU A 218 13.54 -5.16 -7.04
N ASN A 219 12.35 -4.66 -6.66
CA ASN A 219 11.85 -3.32 -6.97
C ASN A 219 11.69 -3.04 -8.48
N TYR A 220 11.50 -4.08 -9.30
CA TYR A 220 11.13 -3.92 -10.71
C TYR A 220 9.65 -4.28 -10.91
N TYR A 221 8.95 -3.49 -11.72
CA TYR A 221 7.55 -3.71 -12.06
C TYR A 221 7.34 -3.69 -13.57
N ILE A 222 6.39 -4.48 -14.06
CA ILE A 222 6.09 -4.56 -15.49
C ILE A 222 5.47 -3.23 -15.94
N SER A 223 6.17 -2.52 -16.80
CA SER A 223 5.71 -1.24 -17.36
C SER A 223 5.09 -1.39 -18.74
N GLN A 224 5.51 -2.41 -19.50
CA GLN A 224 4.99 -2.68 -20.85
C GLN A 224 4.94 -4.17 -21.13
N VAL A 225 3.89 -4.57 -21.85
CA VAL A 225 3.68 -5.92 -22.37
C VAL A 225 3.39 -5.79 -23.86
N ALA A 226 4.13 -6.49 -24.70
CA ALA A 226 3.89 -6.56 -26.14
C ALA A 226 3.87 -8.02 -26.59
N THR A 227 2.96 -8.35 -27.50
CA THR A 227 2.79 -9.71 -28.03
C THR A 227 2.81 -9.67 -29.54
N GLU A 228 3.58 -10.55 -30.17
CA GLU A 228 3.63 -10.72 -31.62
C GLU A 228 3.68 -12.21 -31.97
N PRO A 229 3.20 -12.63 -33.16
CA PRO A 229 3.37 -13.99 -33.63
C PRO A 229 4.87 -14.31 -33.76
N ALA A 230 5.31 -15.50 -33.31
CA ALA A 230 6.69 -15.94 -33.50
C ALA A 230 6.86 -16.60 -34.88
N ASP A 231 8.06 -16.48 -35.46
CA ASP A 231 8.42 -17.16 -36.72
C ASP A 231 8.42 -18.69 -36.58
N SER A 232 8.63 -19.21 -35.37
CA SER A 232 8.46 -20.63 -35.06
C SER A 232 6.98 -20.97 -34.99
N ALA A 233 6.51 -21.86 -35.88
CA ALA A 233 5.11 -22.30 -35.93
C ALA A 233 4.57 -22.69 -34.55
N ASN A 234 3.40 -22.13 -34.23
CA ASN A 234 2.61 -22.35 -33.01
C ASN A 234 3.14 -21.72 -31.70
N ARG A 235 3.75 -20.53 -31.74
CA ARG A 235 4.09 -19.76 -30.52
C ARG A 235 3.82 -18.26 -30.66
N THR A 236 3.60 -17.61 -29.52
CA THR A 236 3.53 -16.15 -29.40
C THR A 236 4.81 -15.64 -28.73
N CYS A 237 5.45 -14.67 -29.37
CA CYS A 237 6.55 -13.90 -28.80
C CYS A 237 5.97 -12.85 -27.87
N VAL A 238 6.28 -12.94 -26.58
CA VAL A 238 5.89 -11.98 -25.55
C VAL A 238 7.12 -11.20 -25.11
N THR A 239 7.11 -9.88 -25.31
CA THR A 239 8.12 -8.96 -24.80
C THR A 239 7.58 -8.28 -23.54
N LEU A 240 8.33 -8.37 -22.44
CA LEU A 240 8.05 -7.64 -21.20
C LEU A 240 9.15 -6.62 -20.95
N THR A 241 8.75 -5.39 -20.63
CA THR A 241 9.65 -4.34 -20.14
C THR A 241 9.33 -4.08 -18.68
N ALA A 242 10.33 -4.19 -17.84
CA ALA A 242 10.27 -3.90 -16.41
C ALA A 242 11.03 -2.61 -16.09
N ARG A 243 10.44 -1.80 -15.21
CA ARG A 243 11.00 -0.53 -14.73
C ARG A 243 11.33 -0.65 -13.24
N TYR A 244 12.52 -0.18 -12.87
CA TYR A 244 12.90 -0.07 -11.47
C TYR A 244 12.11 1.06 -10.81
N ALA A 245 11.39 0.76 -9.74
CA ALA A 245 10.71 1.71 -8.87
C ALA A 245 10.95 1.28 -7.42
N GLN A 246 11.72 2.08 -6.68
CA GLN A 246 12.02 1.83 -5.27
C GLN A 246 11.58 3.04 -4.45
N LEU A 247 11.08 2.80 -3.24
CA LEU A 247 10.96 3.84 -2.23
C LEU A 247 12.33 4.49 -1.97
N LYS A 248 12.45 5.77 -2.33
CA LYS A 248 13.68 6.54 -2.18
C LYS A 248 13.37 7.97 -1.76
N LEU A 249 14.02 8.41 -0.69
CA LEU A 249 14.10 9.82 -0.35
C LEU A 249 15.06 10.52 -1.31
N LEU A 250 14.56 11.44 -2.13
CA LEU A 250 15.33 12.17 -3.12
C LEU A 250 15.98 13.43 -2.53
N GLU A 251 15.21 14.17 -1.74
CA GLU A 251 15.63 15.47 -1.24
C GLU A 251 14.95 15.79 0.10
N VAL A 252 15.68 16.46 0.99
CA VAL A 252 15.12 17.13 2.18
C VAL A 252 15.64 18.55 2.23
N LEU A 253 14.72 19.50 2.30
CA LEU A 253 15.00 20.92 2.45
C LEU A 253 14.38 21.43 3.74
N ARG A 254 15.14 22.25 4.47
CA ARG A 254 14.64 23.03 5.60
C ARG A 254 14.70 24.50 5.23
N SER A 255 13.56 25.18 5.29
CA SER A 255 13.48 26.63 5.13
C SER A 255 12.98 27.28 6.42
N GLU A 256 13.47 28.49 6.67
CA GLU A 256 12.96 29.38 7.71
C GLU A 256 12.31 30.58 7.03
N GLU A 257 11.06 30.87 7.37
CA GLU A 257 10.36 32.08 6.94
C GLU A 257 10.11 32.99 8.15
N LEU A 258 10.26 34.30 7.97
CA LEU A 258 9.92 35.27 9.01
C LEU A 258 8.40 35.45 9.06
N LEU A 259 7.78 35.10 10.18
CA LEU A 259 6.33 35.12 10.37
C LEU A 259 5.86 36.48 10.92
N ALA A 260 6.55 36.98 11.94
CA ALA A 260 6.32 38.29 12.52
C ALA A 260 7.54 38.75 13.32
N ILE A 261 7.69 40.06 13.53
CA ILE A 261 8.65 40.60 14.49
C ILE A 261 7.84 40.96 15.73
N ILE A 262 7.94 40.15 16.79
CA ILE A 262 7.19 40.35 18.04
C ILE A 262 7.90 41.40 18.92
N ASP A 263 9.23 41.34 18.95
CA ASP A 263 10.14 42.38 19.44
C ASP A 263 11.43 42.38 18.60
N THR A 264 12.31 43.38 18.76
CA THR A 264 13.57 43.51 18.01
C THR A 264 14.56 42.36 18.19
N ASP A 265 14.42 41.55 19.24
CA ASP A 265 15.36 40.48 19.61
C ASP A 265 14.79 39.06 19.37
N ASN A 266 13.47 38.93 19.14
CA ASN A 266 12.74 37.67 18.96
C ASN A 266 11.83 37.71 17.72
N PRO A 267 12.38 37.54 16.51
CA PRO A 267 11.58 37.29 15.33
C PRO A 267 10.84 35.95 15.47
N ALA A 268 9.52 35.97 15.32
CA ALA A 268 8.73 34.75 15.15
C ALA A 268 9.06 34.15 13.79
N LYS A 269 9.59 32.93 13.79
CA LYS A 269 9.99 32.20 12.58
C LYS A 269 9.05 31.02 12.34
N LEU A 270 8.69 30.82 11.09
CA LEU A 270 8.06 29.60 10.60
C LEU A 270 9.16 28.66 10.10
N LEU A 271 9.24 27.47 10.67
CA LEU A 271 10.09 26.40 10.14
C LEU A 271 9.25 25.47 9.27
N VAL A 272 9.70 25.29 8.02
CA VAL A 272 9.08 24.37 7.08
C VAL A 272 10.13 23.37 6.62
N TRP A 273 9.82 22.08 6.77
CA TRP A 273 10.59 21.01 6.16
C TRP A 273 9.83 20.48 4.95
N ARG A 274 10.54 20.27 3.86
CA ARG A 274 10.01 19.68 2.64
C ARG A 274 10.87 18.49 2.26
N SER A 275 10.25 17.33 2.09
CA SER A 275 10.93 16.15 1.55
C SER A 275 10.28 15.70 0.24
N ILE A 276 11.10 15.25 -0.70
CA ILE A 276 10.65 14.67 -1.96
C ILE A 276 11.01 13.19 -1.96
N TRP A 277 10.01 12.35 -2.15
CA TRP A 277 10.13 10.90 -2.21
C TRP A 277 9.74 10.38 -3.58
N GLN A 278 10.46 9.38 -4.05
CA GLN A 278 10.07 8.56 -5.19
C GLN A 278 9.55 7.24 -4.64
N ALA A 279 8.40 6.78 -5.10
CA ALA A 279 7.76 5.58 -4.57
C ALA A 279 7.04 4.80 -5.66
N ALA A 280 6.95 3.49 -5.48
CA ALA A 280 6.13 2.65 -6.32
C ALA A 280 4.64 2.92 -6.05
N ARG A 281 3.78 2.53 -6.99
CA ARG A 281 2.32 2.71 -6.85
C ARG A 281 1.74 1.98 -5.63
N GLU A 282 2.30 0.83 -5.26
CA GLU A 282 1.85 0.08 -4.08
C GLU A 282 2.08 0.81 -2.75
N ASP A 283 3.07 1.69 -2.70
CA ASP A 283 3.37 2.51 -1.52
C ASP A 283 2.46 3.74 -1.40
N GLN A 284 1.52 3.96 -2.33
CA GLN A 284 0.64 5.12 -2.30
C GLN A 284 -0.12 5.25 -0.98
N ALA A 285 -0.66 4.14 -0.47
CA ALA A 285 -1.41 4.14 0.78
C ALA A 285 -0.54 4.54 1.99
N LEU A 286 0.76 4.22 1.97
CA LEU A 286 1.71 4.61 3.01
C LEU A 286 1.83 6.14 3.07
N PHE A 287 2.01 6.81 1.92
CA PHE A 287 2.13 8.27 1.87
C PHE A 287 0.82 8.99 2.17
N GLU A 288 -0.31 8.48 1.70
CA GLU A 288 -1.63 9.07 2.00
C GLU A 288 -1.96 8.99 3.50
N ALA A 289 -1.47 7.96 4.20
CA ALA A 289 -1.64 7.79 5.64
C ALA A 289 -0.66 8.63 6.49
N MET A 290 0.37 9.25 5.90
CA MET A 290 1.36 10.04 6.64
C MET A 290 0.83 11.40 7.12
N LEU A 291 -0.32 11.87 6.62
CA LEU A 291 -0.84 13.15 7.05
C LEU A 291 -1.14 13.15 8.57
N GLY A 292 -0.55 14.08 9.31
CA GLY A 292 -0.68 14.19 10.77
C GLY A 292 0.23 13.27 11.58
N THR A 293 1.05 12.43 10.93
CA THR A 293 2.03 11.59 11.64
C THR A 293 3.32 12.37 11.93
N SER A 294 4.17 11.80 12.78
CA SER A 294 5.51 12.35 13.03
C SER A 294 6.34 12.38 11.74
N ALA A 295 7.09 13.46 11.56
CA ALA A 295 8.05 13.63 10.46
C ALA A 295 9.50 13.33 10.89
N TYR A 296 9.71 12.82 12.11
CA TYR A 296 11.03 12.67 12.74
C TYR A 296 12.04 11.94 11.86
N GLU A 297 11.62 10.90 11.12
CA GLU A 297 12.50 10.07 10.30
C GLU A 297 13.33 10.86 9.29
N TRP A 298 12.77 11.95 8.75
CA TRP A 298 13.42 12.75 7.70
C TRP A 298 13.71 14.19 8.14
N THR A 299 13.07 14.70 9.20
CA THR A 299 13.38 16.02 9.77
C THR A 299 14.45 15.97 10.86
N GLN A 300 14.65 14.79 11.49
CA GLN A 300 15.41 14.60 12.73
C GLN A 300 14.90 15.44 13.92
N ASP A 301 13.68 15.98 13.81
CA ASP A 301 13.03 16.79 14.83
C ASP A 301 11.73 16.12 15.28
N ALA A 302 11.72 15.66 16.55
CA ALA A 302 10.62 14.90 17.12
C ALA A 302 9.31 15.69 17.22
N LYS A 303 9.38 17.03 17.14
CA LYS A 303 8.22 17.91 17.21
C LYS A 303 7.58 18.16 15.85
N ALA A 304 8.24 17.85 14.74
CA ALA A 304 7.69 18.09 13.42
C ALA A 304 6.64 17.02 13.05
N ILE A 305 5.51 17.45 12.50
CA ILE A 305 4.47 16.55 11.97
C ILE A 305 4.22 16.86 10.50
N VAL A 306 3.87 15.83 9.72
CA VAL A 306 3.54 15.96 8.31
C VAL A 306 2.20 16.70 8.19
N CYS A 307 2.20 17.86 7.53
CA CYS A 307 1.03 18.71 7.38
C CYS A 307 0.48 18.76 5.96
N LYS A 308 1.24 18.28 4.97
CA LYS A 308 0.81 18.22 3.58
C LYS A 308 1.48 17.06 2.86
N VAL A 309 0.68 16.36 2.05
CA VAL A 309 1.12 15.31 1.13
C VAL A 309 0.68 15.71 -0.26
N THR A 310 1.62 15.86 -1.19
CA THR A 310 1.32 16.24 -2.58
C THR A 310 1.85 15.16 -3.52
N PRO A 311 0.96 14.29 -4.07
CA PRO A 311 1.35 13.30 -5.06
C PRO A 311 1.52 13.94 -6.44
N LYS A 312 2.51 13.45 -7.19
CA LYS A 312 2.73 13.76 -8.61
C LYS A 312 3.03 12.46 -9.35
N ARG A 313 2.16 12.10 -10.29
CA ARG A 313 2.36 10.90 -11.13
C ARG A 313 3.53 11.12 -12.06
N ILE A 314 4.56 10.28 -11.98
CA ILE A 314 5.65 10.21 -12.97
C ILE A 314 5.23 9.23 -14.06
N SER A 315 4.74 8.05 -13.65
CA SER A 315 4.22 7.01 -14.53
C SER A 315 3.12 6.22 -13.84
N ASP A 316 2.58 5.20 -14.50
CA ASP A 316 1.49 4.37 -13.98
C ASP A 316 1.94 3.43 -12.86
N CYS A 317 3.25 3.27 -12.69
CA CYS A 317 3.88 2.46 -11.64
C CYS A 317 4.57 3.30 -10.56
N GLU A 318 4.70 4.62 -10.75
CA GLU A 318 5.64 5.44 -9.99
C GLU A 318 5.12 6.85 -9.73
N PHE A 319 5.26 7.28 -8.48
CA PHE A 319 4.84 8.58 -8.00
C PHE A 319 6.00 9.30 -7.31
N GLU A 320 6.00 10.60 -7.45
CA GLU A 320 6.79 11.51 -6.64
C GLU A 320 5.88 12.11 -5.57
N TYR A 321 6.23 11.96 -4.30
CA TYR A 321 5.51 12.54 -3.17
C TYR A 321 6.33 13.69 -2.60
N THR A 322 5.76 14.90 -2.63
CA THR A 322 6.26 15.99 -1.81
C THR A 322 5.53 15.97 -0.46
N LEU A 323 6.27 15.74 0.61
CA LEU A 323 5.79 15.90 1.98
C LEU A 323 6.26 17.22 2.54
N GLU A 324 5.38 17.88 3.28
CA GLU A 324 5.69 19.08 4.05
C GLU A 324 5.45 18.78 5.52
N ALA A 325 6.40 19.15 6.37
CA ALA A 325 6.27 19.06 7.81
C ALA A 325 6.57 20.40 8.47
N ARG A 326 5.92 20.62 9.60
CA ARG A 326 6.00 21.84 10.41
C ARG A 326 5.78 21.46 11.86
N TYR A 327 6.07 22.36 12.78
CA TYR A 327 5.63 22.19 14.16
C TYR A 327 4.10 22.29 14.25
N PRO A 328 3.43 21.50 15.12
CA PRO A 328 1.99 21.57 15.36
C PRO A 328 1.47 22.99 15.59
N GLU A 329 2.24 23.81 16.28
CA GLU A 329 1.94 25.20 16.61
C GLU A 329 2.02 26.14 15.38
N SER A 330 2.80 25.76 14.36
CA SER A 330 3.08 26.53 13.15
C SER A 330 2.36 26.01 11.92
N ILE A 331 1.81 24.79 11.99
CA ILE A 331 0.73 24.35 11.13
C ILE A 331 -0.41 25.25 11.50
N GLY A 332 -0.66 26.26 10.69
CA GLY A 332 -1.80 27.12 10.88
C GLY A 332 -3.08 26.29 10.83
N ILE A 333 -3.49 25.74 11.98
CA ILE A 333 -4.84 25.98 12.47
C ILE A 333 -4.86 27.47 12.72
N ASN A 334 -4.94 28.22 11.62
CA ASN A 334 -5.36 29.58 11.65
C ASN A 334 -6.65 29.50 12.46
N TYR A 335 -6.74 30.16 13.61
CA TYR A 335 -8.02 30.28 14.32
C TYR A 335 -9.09 30.99 13.43
N SER A 336 -8.70 31.38 12.20
CA SER A 336 -9.50 31.83 11.08
C SER A 336 -9.80 30.78 9.99
N HIS A 337 -9.27 29.55 10.02
CA HIS A 337 -9.55 28.52 9.01
C HIS A 337 -10.97 27.97 9.18
N GLN A 338 -11.80 28.22 8.16
CA GLN A 338 -13.24 27.98 8.08
C GLN A 338 -13.69 26.54 8.35
N TYR A 339 -12.82 25.54 8.25
CA TYR A 339 -13.23 24.12 8.32
C TYR A 339 -13.65 23.63 9.71
N TRP A 340 -13.21 24.26 10.81
CA TRP A 340 -13.72 23.92 12.15
C TRP A 340 -15.08 24.56 12.46
N LYS A 341 -15.53 25.51 11.64
CA LYS A 341 -16.84 26.16 11.76
C LYS A 341 -17.94 25.37 11.05
N ASP A 342 -17.63 24.32 10.28
CA ASP A 342 -18.60 23.67 9.40
C ASP A 342 -19.39 22.50 10.01
N ARG A 343 -19.25 22.22 11.30
CA ARG A 343 -20.11 21.26 12.01
C ARG A 343 -20.84 21.96 13.15
N ASP A 344 -22.15 22.09 12.98
CA ASP A 344 -23.15 22.59 13.93
C ASP A 344 -22.84 23.93 14.63
N ILE A 345 -22.92 25.03 13.86
CA ILE A 345 -22.85 26.41 14.41
C ILE A 345 -24.12 26.77 15.20
N ALA A 346 -25.26 26.18 14.83
CA ALA A 346 -26.55 26.50 15.46
C ALA A 346 -26.49 26.22 16.97
N GLU A 347 -26.79 27.25 17.78
CA GLU A 347 -26.91 27.18 19.24
C GLU A 347 -25.62 26.85 20.02
N ARG A 348 -24.45 26.84 19.35
CA ARG A 348 -23.17 26.60 20.02
C ARG A 348 -22.76 27.79 20.88
N VAL A 349 -22.55 27.52 22.17
CA VAL A 349 -21.95 28.46 23.12
C VAL A 349 -20.63 27.89 23.61
N GLU A 350 -19.56 28.68 23.46
CA GLU A 350 -18.21 28.31 23.87
C GLU A 350 -17.73 29.24 24.97
N TYR A 351 -16.88 28.72 25.84
CA TYR A 351 -16.27 29.49 26.92
C TYR A 351 -14.75 29.42 26.83
N TYR A 352 -14.11 30.59 26.90
CA TYR A 352 -12.67 30.73 26.96
C TYR A 352 -12.29 31.54 28.19
N THR A 353 -11.09 31.32 28.71
CA THR A 353 -10.54 32.09 29.82
C THR A 353 -9.27 32.81 29.39
N ARG A 354 -9.14 34.09 29.74
CA ARG A 354 -7.88 34.83 29.61
C ARG A 354 -7.63 35.69 30.84
N VAL A 355 -6.42 36.23 30.94
CA VAL A 355 -6.06 37.19 32.00
C VAL A 355 -6.19 38.60 31.43
N GLY A 356 -7.08 39.39 32.02
CA GLY A 356 -7.22 40.82 31.76
C GLY A 356 -6.51 41.64 32.83
N GLU A 357 -6.26 42.91 32.54
CA GLU A 357 -5.70 43.84 33.52
C GLU A 357 -6.65 45.03 33.74
N MET A 358 -6.75 45.47 34.99
CA MET A 358 -7.46 46.69 35.36
C MET A 358 -6.62 47.51 36.34
N ARG A 359 -6.68 48.84 36.22
CA ARG A 359 -6.04 49.77 37.15
C ARG A 359 -7.10 50.60 37.86
N PHE A 360 -6.92 50.80 39.17
CA PHE A 360 -7.76 51.71 39.92
C PHE A 360 -7.05 53.05 40.14
N SER A 361 -7.77 54.14 39.90
CA SER A 361 -7.29 55.48 40.16
C SER A 361 -7.26 55.77 41.66
N PRO A 362 -6.49 56.78 42.11
CA PRO A 362 -6.49 57.18 43.52
C PRO A 362 -7.90 57.47 44.05
N LEU A 363 -8.73 58.15 43.25
CA LEU A 363 -10.11 58.51 43.61
C LEU A 363 -11.00 57.26 43.79
N GLN A 364 -10.86 56.27 42.90
CA GLN A 364 -11.59 55.00 42.99
C GLN A 364 -11.21 54.19 44.24
N CYS A 365 -9.98 54.36 44.72
CA CYS A 365 -9.51 53.74 45.95
C CYS A 365 -9.84 54.55 47.22
N GLY A 366 -10.34 55.79 47.09
CA GLY A 366 -10.65 56.67 48.24
C GLY A 366 -9.53 57.60 48.68
N TYR A 367 -8.55 57.87 47.81
CA TYR A 367 -7.38 58.70 48.10
C TYR A 367 -7.24 59.87 47.12
N THR A 368 -6.52 60.89 47.56
CA THR A 368 -5.95 61.93 46.70
C THR A 368 -4.43 61.92 46.81
N TYR A 369 -3.75 62.28 45.73
CA TYR A 369 -2.30 62.39 45.68
C TYR A 369 -1.88 63.81 46.06
N ARG A 370 -1.14 63.96 47.17
CA ARG A 370 -0.64 65.27 47.61
C ARG A 370 0.71 65.59 46.99
N TYR A 371 1.03 66.88 46.94
CA TYR A 371 2.32 67.40 46.44
C TYR A 371 3.56 66.84 47.17
N ASN A 372 3.40 66.31 48.39
CA ASN A 372 4.48 65.67 49.15
C ASN A 372 4.69 64.18 48.78
N GLY A 373 4.04 63.69 47.71
CA GLY A 373 4.19 62.33 47.21
C GLY A 373 3.42 61.25 47.97
N VAL A 374 2.54 61.63 48.91
CA VAL A 374 1.80 60.70 49.76
C VAL A 374 0.32 60.68 49.39
N TYR A 375 -0.26 59.48 49.37
CA TYR A 375 -1.70 59.30 49.27
C TYR A 375 -2.38 59.56 50.62
N THR A 376 -3.35 60.48 50.63
CA THR A 376 -4.18 60.75 51.82
C THR A 376 -5.64 60.41 51.55
N ALA A 377 -6.29 59.75 52.50
CA ALA A 377 -7.70 59.40 52.41
C ALA A 377 -8.59 60.64 52.24
N LEU A 378 -9.64 60.50 51.45
CA LEU A 378 -10.63 61.55 51.19
C LEU A 378 -11.72 61.56 52.28
N ASN A 379 -11.92 62.69 52.96
CA ASN A 379 -12.88 62.80 54.07
C ASN A 379 -14.35 62.63 53.67
N ASN A 380 -14.70 62.91 52.41
CA ASN A 380 -16.08 62.82 51.89
C ASN A 380 -16.24 61.72 50.83
N TRP A 381 -15.29 60.77 50.76
CA TRP A 381 -15.39 59.68 49.82
C TRP A 381 -16.47 58.68 50.23
N ARG A 382 -17.28 58.27 49.26
CA ARG A 382 -18.40 57.35 49.46
C ARG A 382 -18.14 56.08 48.67
N ALA A 383 -17.88 55.00 49.37
CA ALA A 383 -17.60 53.72 48.72
C ALA A 383 -18.76 53.24 47.84
N ALA A 384 -19.99 53.56 48.26
CA ALA A 384 -21.24 53.18 47.61
C ALA A 384 -21.31 53.56 46.13
N ASP A 385 -20.85 54.75 45.73
CA ASP A 385 -20.95 55.25 44.34
C ASP A 385 -19.61 55.65 43.72
N GLN A 386 -18.52 55.67 44.51
CA GLN A 386 -17.19 56.10 44.05
C GLN A 386 -16.16 54.96 44.00
N CYS A 387 -16.46 53.77 44.55
CA CYS A 387 -15.57 52.61 44.47
C CYS A 387 -16.07 51.58 43.45
N PRO A 388 -15.20 51.10 42.54
CA PRO A 388 -15.55 49.99 41.64
C PRO A 388 -15.88 48.68 42.35
N LEU A 389 -15.42 48.49 43.59
CA LEU A 389 -15.61 47.30 44.40
C LEU A 389 -16.54 47.59 45.58
N ASP A 390 -17.34 46.60 45.95
CA ASP A 390 -18.22 46.68 47.10
C ASP A 390 -17.41 46.56 48.40
N THR A 391 -17.23 47.68 49.09
CA THR A 391 -16.42 47.80 50.30
C THR A 391 -16.98 48.91 51.20
N ALA A 392 -16.75 48.79 52.51
CA ALA A 392 -17.05 49.87 53.47
C ALA A 392 -15.88 50.83 53.68
N ASN A 393 -14.66 50.43 53.30
CA ASN A 393 -13.41 51.14 53.58
C ASN A 393 -12.63 51.45 52.29
N PRO A 394 -11.77 52.47 52.28
CA PRO A 394 -10.83 52.72 51.19
C PRO A 394 -10.01 51.48 50.82
N LEU A 395 -9.73 51.32 49.52
CA LEU A 395 -8.95 50.18 49.02
C LEU A 395 -7.48 50.30 49.43
N PRO A 396 -6.71 49.20 49.52
CA PRO A 396 -5.29 49.27 49.84
C PRO A 396 -4.51 50.22 48.92
N VAL A 397 -3.64 51.06 49.49
CA VAL A 397 -2.86 52.08 48.74
C VAL A 397 -2.00 51.44 47.64
N ASN A 398 -1.54 50.21 47.84
CA ASN A 398 -0.76 49.46 46.84
C ASN A 398 -1.58 49.02 45.61
N TRP A 399 -2.90 49.23 45.57
CA TRP A 399 -3.72 48.96 44.38
C TRP A 399 -3.83 50.17 43.44
N ILE A 400 -3.41 51.36 43.91
CA ILE A 400 -3.50 52.58 43.13
C ILE A 400 -2.54 52.51 41.93
N ASN A 401 -3.09 52.67 40.73
CA ASN A 401 -2.40 52.62 39.44
C ASN A 401 -1.62 51.31 39.14
N GLN A 402 -1.75 50.29 39.99
CA GLN A 402 -1.15 48.97 39.76
C GLN A 402 -2.06 48.13 38.85
N PRO A 403 -1.50 47.41 37.86
CA PRO A 403 -2.27 46.49 37.04
C PRO A 403 -2.69 45.28 37.88
N LEU A 404 -3.98 45.19 38.18
CA LEU A 404 -4.58 44.02 38.80
C LEU A 404 -4.95 43.01 37.72
N LYS A 405 -4.34 41.83 37.81
CA LYS A 405 -4.67 40.70 36.94
C LYS A 405 -6.01 40.10 37.35
N LEU A 406 -6.95 40.05 36.42
CA LEU A 406 -8.30 39.56 36.60
C LEU A 406 -8.56 38.39 35.66
N LEU A 407 -9.34 37.42 36.12
CA LEU A 407 -9.86 36.37 35.26
C LEU A 407 -10.97 36.97 34.37
N GLU A 408 -10.78 36.87 33.06
CA GLU A 408 -11.80 37.14 32.07
C GLU A 408 -12.35 35.84 31.50
N ILE A 409 -13.68 35.74 31.45
CA ILE A 409 -14.38 34.65 30.78
C ILE A 409 -15.03 35.22 29.52
N LEU A 410 -14.72 34.63 28.38
CA LEU A 410 -15.30 34.99 27.09
C LEU A 410 -16.34 33.94 26.75
N GLU A 411 -17.60 34.36 26.66
CA GLU A 411 -18.69 33.55 26.16
C GLU A 411 -18.89 33.88 24.68
N VAL A 412 -18.60 32.93 23.80
CA VAL A 412 -18.77 33.08 22.35
C VAL A 412 -20.04 32.34 21.94
N SER A 413 -20.93 33.05 21.28
CA SER A 413 -22.18 32.50 20.74
C SER A 413 -22.33 32.86 19.26
N TYR A 414 -23.08 32.04 18.54
CA TYR A 414 -23.31 32.21 17.11
C TYR A 414 -24.80 32.29 16.81
N LEU A 415 -25.19 33.31 16.04
CA LEU A 415 -26.56 33.52 15.59
C LEU A 415 -26.62 33.51 14.07
N GLU A 416 -27.66 32.91 13.51
CA GLU A 416 -27.88 32.97 12.06
C GLU A 416 -28.23 34.40 11.64
N GLY A 417 -27.77 34.82 10.46
CA GLY A 417 -27.95 36.16 9.94
C GLY A 417 -26.74 37.08 10.14
N THR A 418 -26.90 38.36 9.80
CA THR A 418 -25.89 39.41 9.99
C THR A 418 -26.11 40.16 11.30
N SER A 419 -25.09 40.89 11.74
CA SER A 419 -25.11 41.74 12.93
C SER A 419 -26.27 42.73 12.90
N GLN A 420 -26.60 43.25 11.71
CA GLN A 420 -27.77 44.09 11.48
C GLN A 420 -29.09 43.37 11.77
N SER A 421 -29.24 42.12 11.30
CA SER A 421 -30.44 41.32 11.59
C SER A 421 -30.55 40.91 13.06
N ASN A 422 -29.41 40.76 13.74
CA ASN A 422 -29.30 40.35 15.14
C ASN A 422 -29.15 41.52 16.13
N ILE A 423 -29.34 42.77 15.68
CA ILE A 423 -29.07 43.98 16.46
C ILE A 423 -29.85 44.02 17.78
N ARG A 424 -31.08 43.49 17.82
CA ARG A 424 -31.88 43.44 19.05
C ARG A 424 -31.23 42.56 20.12
N THR A 425 -30.69 41.41 19.73
CA THR A 425 -30.00 40.50 20.64
C THR A 425 -28.69 41.12 21.13
N ILE A 426 -27.94 41.77 20.24
CA ILE A 426 -26.71 42.51 20.58
C ILE A 426 -27.02 43.62 21.60
N CYS A 427 -28.04 44.45 21.32
CA CYS A 427 -28.45 45.53 22.23
C CYS A 427 -28.95 45.01 23.58
N SER A 428 -29.61 43.84 23.62
CA SER A 428 -30.16 43.29 24.86
C SER A 428 -29.10 43.05 25.95
N TRP A 429 -27.85 42.75 25.54
CA TRP A 429 -26.73 42.54 26.45
C TRP A 429 -26.41 43.78 27.28
N PHE A 430 -26.51 44.96 26.66
CA PHE A 430 -26.28 46.27 27.29
C PHE A 430 -27.46 46.72 28.16
N THR A 431 -28.67 46.21 27.93
CA THR A 431 -29.87 46.60 28.70
C THR A 431 -30.04 45.82 30.01
N GLY A 432 -29.25 44.76 30.23
CA GLY A 432 -29.31 43.94 31.45
C GLY A 432 -28.46 44.51 32.59
N GLN A 433 -28.54 43.88 33.76
CA GLN A 433 -27.68 44.22 34.90
C GLN A 433 -26.19 44.06 34.51
N ARG A 434 -25.42 45.14 34.69
CA ARG A 434 -23.98 45.20 34.36
C ARG A 434 -23.13 44.26 35.22
N ILE A 435 -23.62 43.89 36.40
CA ILE A 435 -22.98 42.93 37.30
C ILE A 435 -23.91 41.73 37.46
N THR A 436 -23.34 40.52 37.40
CA THR A 436 -24.06 39.27 37.61
C THR A 436 -23.30 38.38 38.58
N SER A 437 -24.02 37.75 39.50
CA SER A 437 -23.47 36.74 40.41
C SER A 437 -23.96 35.37 39.97
N THR A 438 -23.11 34.61 39.30
CA THR A 438 -23.48 33.32 38.69
C THR A 438 -22.27 32.40 38.55
N SER A 439 -22.48 31.19 38.04
CA SER A 439 -21.43 30.30 37.57
C SER A 439 -21.30 30.41 36.06
N LEU A 440 -20.16 30.89 35.57
CA LEU A 440 -19.83 30.93 34.15
C LEU A 440 -18.74 29.90 33.87
N ALA A 441 -18.98 28.97 32.94
CA ALA A 441 -18.04 27.91 32.60
C ALA A 441 -17.52 27.11 33.82
N GLY A 442 -18.38 26.89 34.82
CA GLY A 442 -18.03 26.21 36.08
C GLY A 442 -17.30 27.09 37.11
N VAL A 443 -16.99 28.35 36.78
CA VAL A 443 -16.39 29.31 37.71
C VAL A 443 -17.49 30.16 38.34
N SER A 444 -17.75 29.93 39.63
CA SER A 444 -18.65 30.77 40.42
C SER A 444 -17.97 32.08 40.80
N GLY A 445 -18.72 33.19 40.70
CA GLY A 445 -18.21 34.49 41.10
C GLY A 445 -19.15 35.64 40.81
N ASN A 446 -18.69 36.82 41.19
CA ASN A 446 -19.29 38.08 40.82
C ASN A 446 -18.58 38.64 39.57
N PHE A 447 -19.34 38.81 38.49
CA PHE A 447 -18.82 39.13 37.17
C PHE A 447 -19.35 40.47 36.68
N LEU A 448 -18.44 41.31 36.19
CA LEU A 448 -18.75 42.53 35.46
C LEU A 448 -18.88 42.20 33.98
N ARG A 449 -20.02 42.54 33.36
CA ARG A 449 -20.20 42.59 31.91
C ARG A 449 -19.34 43.73 31.38
N TYR A 450 -18.17 43.40 30.87
CA TYR A 450 -17.13 44.37 30.59
C TYR A 450 -17.18 44.86 29.14
N ASP A 451 -17.20 43.93 28.19
CA ASP A 451 -17.14 44.25 26.78
C ASP A 451 -17.92 43.24 25.92
N LEU A 452 -18.23 43.64 24.68
CA LEU A 452 -18.93 42.84 23.69
C LEU A 452 -18.29 43.04 22.32
N GLU A 453 -17.75 41.97 21.74
CA GLU A 453 -17.22 41.97 20.38
C GLU A 453 -18.22 41.26 19.46
N VAL A 454 -18.46 41.82 18.27
CA VAL A 454 -19.40 41.29 17.28
C VAL A 454 -18.74 41.22 15.92
N ASP A 455 -18.70 40.02 15.32
CA ASP A 455 -18.14 39.78 13.98
C ASP A 455 -19.19 39.15 13.07
N ASP A 456 -19.28 39.63 11.82
CA ASP A 456 -20.03 38.96 10.77
C ASP A 456 -19.16 37.92 10.05
N MET A 457 -19.70 36.72 9.88
CA MET A 457 -19.02 35.57 9.32
C MET A 457 -19.86 34.92 8.22
N THR A 458 -19.20 34.16 7.36
CA THR A 458 -19.85 33.35 6.32
C THR A 458 -19.31 31.93 6.41
N ASP A 459 -20.20 30.93 6.45
CA ASP A 459 -19.81 29.52 6.48
C ASP A 459 -19.46 28.99 5.07
N SER A 460 -18.97 27.75 4.98
CA SER A 460 -18.64 27.10 3.70
C SER A 460 -19.83 26.94 2.74
N ARG A 461 -21.06 27.04 3.25
CA ARG A 461 -22.32 26.96 2.49
C ARG A 461 -22.87 28.35 2.14
N ASN A 462 -22.06 29.39 2.30
CA ASN A 462 -22.41 30.79 2.03
C ASN A 462 -23.57 31.33 2.90
N ARG A 463 -23.85 30.70 4.05
CA ARG A 463 -24.82 31.23 5.03
C ARG A 463 -24.14 32.26 5.92
N LYS A 464 -24.88 33.31 6.27
CA LYS A 464 -24.41 34.41 7.12
C LYS A 464 -24.63 34.08 8.59
N TRP A 465 -23.63 34.38 9.39
CA TRP A 465 -23.65 34.17 10.84
C TRP A 465 -23.07 35.39 11.54
N THR A 466 -23.61 35.73 12.71
CA THR A 466 -23.05 36.71 13.63
C THR A 466 -22.39 35.98 14.78
N ARG A 467 -21.09 36.22 15.00
CA ARG A 467 -20.38 35.80 16.21
C ARG A 467 -20.50 36.91 17.24
N ILE A 468 -20.93 36.55 18.44
CA ILE A 468 -21.03 37.47 19.59
C ILE A 468 -20.14 36.94 20.70
N THR A 469 -19.13 37.71 21.07
CA THR A 469 -18.19 37.40 22.16
C THR A 469 -18.47 38.34 23.33
N LYS A 470 -19.03 37.82 24.42
CA LYS A 470 -19.27 38.58 25.65
C LYS A 470 -18.10 38.40 26.60
N VAL A 471 -17.54 39.50 27.10
CA VAL A 471 -16.42 39.48 28.03
C VAL A 471 -16.92 39.75 29.45
N TYR A 472 -16.72 38.78 30.33
CA TYR A 472 -17.04 38.87 31.75
C TYR A 472 -15.77 38.95 32.58
N ARG A 473 -15.64 39.95 33.44
CA ARG A 473 -14.52 40.11 34.38
C ARG A 473 -14.91 39.64 35.77
N LYS A 474 -14.23 38.61 36.29
CA LYS A 474 -14.41 38.20 37.68
C LYS A 474 -13.84 39.26 38.62
N SER A 475 -14.54 39.54 39.72
CA SER A 475 -14.05 40.46 40.75
C SER A 475 -12.70 39.98 41.34
N PRO A 476 -11.80 40.91 41.72
CA PRO A 476 -10.52 40.57 42.32
C PRO A 476 -10.68 40.02 43.74
N ALA A 477 -9.88 39.00 44.08
CA ALA A 477 -9.77 38.42 45.42
C ALA A 477 -11.14 38.06 46.03
N ASN A 478 -11.40 38.50 47.27
CA ASN A 478 -12.65 38.28 48.02
C ASN A 478 -13.64 39.45 47.90
N TYR A 479 -13.47 40.34 46.92
CA TYR A 479 -14.38 41.47 46.70
C TYR A 479 -15.50 41.10 45.73
N ASN A 480 -16.57 41.90 45.75
CA ASN A 480 -17.58 41.94 44.69
C ASN A 480 -17.45 43.24 43.90
N TRP A 481 -17.90 43.26 42.66
CA TRP A 481 -18.10 44.51 41.92
C TRP A 481 -19.25 45.30 42.53
N ASN A 482 -19.12 46.62 42.56
CA ASN A 482 -20.12 47.52 43.10
C ASN A 482 -21.18 47.90 42.05
N ALA A 483 -22.42 47.44 42.26
CA ALA A 483 -23.54 47.71 41.33
C ALA A 483 -23.92 49.18 41.19
N GLN A 484 -23.70 50.00 42.22
CA GLN A 484 -24.01 51.43 42.18
C GLN A 484 -22.94 52.23 41.43
N TYR A 485 -21.70 51.75 41.41
CA TYR A 485 -20.62 52.38 40.63
C TYR A 485 -20.73 52.05 39.14
N TRP A 486 -21.09 50.81 38.80
CA TRP A 486 -21.14 50.32 37.42
C TRP A 486 -22.53 50.41 36.77
N VAL A 487 -23.37 51.36 37.20
CA VAL A 487 -24.71 51.60 36.61
C VAL A 487 -24.62 51.87 35.11
#